data_AF-A0A942GXQ1-F1
#
_entry.id   AF-A0A942GXQ1-F1
#
_cell.length_a   1.000
_cell.length_b   1.000
_cell.length_c   1.000
_cell.angle_alpha   90.00
_cell.angle_beta   90.00
_cell.angle_gamma   90.00
#
_symmetry.space_group_name_H-M   'P 1'
#
loop_
_entity.id
_entity.type
_entity.pdbx_description
1 polymer ?
#
loop_
_entity_poly.entity_id
_entity_poly.type
_entity_poly.pdbx_seq_one_letter_code
_entity_poly.pdbx_strand_id
1 'polypeptide(L)'
;MQSLFPTRSLMVFLLIGVVDLIVTAVLHAKGLIVELNPLMRVFIERSEWLFCLVKGATLVGAWLAMRWYAKKDIRFVNRLSWVGAVAYLAIWTAWFIHGSMQTV
;
A
#
# COMPACT_ATOMS: atom_id res chain seq x y z
N MET A 1 -3.01 23.54 -16.21
CA MET A 1 -3.22 22.86 -14.91
C MET A 1 -2.56 21.49 -14.97
N GLN A 2 -1.39 21.33 -14.36
CA GLN A 2 -0.69 20.04 -14.31
C GLN A 2 -1.44 19.14 -13.32
N SER A 3 -2.17 18.16 -13.85
CA SER A 3 -2.95 17.23 -13.06
C SER A 3 -2.08 16.56 -11.97
N LEU A 4 -2.38 16.82 -10.70
CA LEU A 4 -1.73 16.18 -9.53
C LEU A 4 -1.89 14.66 -9.55
N PHE A 5 -2.93 14.16 -10.22
CA PHE A 5 -3.24 12.75 -10.39
C PHE A 5 -3.44 12.42 -11.87
N PRO A 6 -2.35 12.11 -12.61
CA PRO A 6 -2.42 11.87 -14.05
C PRO A 6 -3.44 10.79 -14.45
N THR A 7 -3.77 9.84 -13.56
CA THR A 7 -4.79 8.82 -13.80
C THR A 7 -5.61 8.55 -12.55
N ARG A 8 -6.90 8.19 -12.72
CA ARG A 8 -7.78 7.75 -11.62
C ARG A 8 -7.23 6.50 -10.92
N SER A 9 -6.56 5.62 -11.67
CA SER A 9 -5.97 4.38 -11.16
C SER A 9 -4.82 4.64 -10.19
N LEU A 10 -4.01 5.68 -10.44
CA LEU A 10 -2.97 6.10 -9.49
C LEU A 10 -3.59 6.60 -8.17
N MET A 11 -4.70 7.33 -8.25
CA MET A 11 -5.43 7.78 -7.06
C MET A 11 -5.98 6.59 -6.26
N VAL A 12 -6.58 5.60 -6.94
CA VAL A 12 -7.06 4.37 -6.29
C VAL A 12 -5.91 3.59 -5.65
N PHE A 13 -4.79 3.42 -6.35
CA PHE A 13 -3.61 2.74 -5.83
C PHE A 13 -3.06 3.41 -4.56
N LEU A 14 -2.96 4.75 -4.56
CA LEU A 14 -2.50 5.50 -3.38
C LEU A 14 -3.51 5.42 -2.23
N LEU A 15 -4.80 5.50 -2.54
CA LEU A 15 -5.84 5.40 -1.52
C LEU A 15 -5.83 4.03 -0.85
N ILE A 16 -5.68 2.95 -1.63
CA ILE A 16 -5.49 1.60 -1.09
C ILE A 16 -4.26 1.56 -0.17
N GLY A 17 -3.12 2.10 -0.61
CA GLY A 17 -1.90 2.12 0.21
C GLY A 17 -2.02 2.93 1.50
N VAL A 18 -2.76 4.05 1.49
CA VAL A 18 -3.01 4.86 2.70
C VAL A 18 -3.95 4.14 3.65
N VAL A 19 -5.03 3.54 3.14
CA VAL A 19 -5.96 2.74 3.96
C VAL A 19 -5.22 1.57 4.59
N ASP A 20 -4.41 0.84 3.82
CA ASP A 20 -3.57 -0.25 4.30
C ASP A 20 -2.63 0.20 5.43
N LEU A 21 -1.97 1.34 5.27
CA LEU A 21 -1.09 1.92 6.29
C LEU A 21 -1.84 2.19 7.60
N ILE A 22 -3.00 2.84 7.52
CA ILE A 22 -3.81 3.19 8.70
C ILE A 22 -4.35 1.92 9.37
N VAL A 23 -4.96 1.03 8.59
CA VAL A 23 -5.54 -0.22 9.08
C VAL A 23 -4.48 -1.08 9.76
N THR A 24 -3.30 -1.21 9.14
CA THR A 24 -2.20 -1.98 9.70
C THR A 24 -1.70 -1.37 11.01
N ALA A 25 -1.45 -0.05 11.04
CA ALA A 25 -0.97 0.62 12.25
C ALA A 25 -1.98 0.53 13.40
N VAL A 26 -3.28 0.71 13.12
CA VAL A 26 -4.33 0.64 14.15
C VAL A 26 -4.54 -0.78 14.66
N LEU A 27 -4.56 -1.78 13.77
CA LEU A 27 -4.73 -3.18 14.17
C LEU A 27 -3.50 -3.69 14.93
N HIS A 28 -2.28 -3.29 14.52
CA HIS A 28 -1.05 -3.63 15.23
C HIS A 28 -1.01 -3.00 16.62
N ALA A 29 -1.37 -1.71 16.74
CA ALA A 29 -1.45 -1.03 18.05
C ALA A 29 -2.45 -1.70 19.01
N LYS A 30 -3.45 -2.42 18.48
CA LYS A 30 -4.40 -3.23 19.27
C LYS A 30 -3.93 -4.68 19.51
N GLY A 31 -2.76 -5.07 18.99
CA GLY A 31 -2.21 -6.43 19.10
C GLY A 31 -2.98 -7.48 18.29
N LEU A 32 -3.78 -7.07 17.30
CA LEU A 32 -4.69 -7.97 16.56
C LEU A 32 -4.06 -8.60 15.32
N ILE A 33 -2.94 -8.06 14.83
CA ILE A 33 -2.27 -8.54 13.62
C ILE A 33 -0.75 -8.53 13.78
N VAL A 34 -0.09 -9.37 12.99
CA VAL A 34 1.37 -9.37 12.80
C VAL A 34 1.64 -9.00 11.34
N GLU A 35 2.58 -8.09 11.11
CA GLU A 35 2.96 -7.68 9.75
C GLU A 35 3.59 -8.86 8.99
N LEU A 36 2.99 -9.24 7.86
CA LEU A 36 3.52 -10.34 7.03
C LEU A 36 4.79 -9.98 6.28
N ASN A 37 5.00 -8.72 5.97
CA ASN A 37 6.16 -8.30 5.23
C ASN A 37 7.38 -8.26 6.18
N PRO A 38 8.35 -9.19 6.06
CA PRO A 38 9.46 -9.29 7.01
C PRO A 38 10.33 -8.03 7.04
N LEU A 39 10.38 -7.26 5.94
CA LEU A 39 11.07 -5.97 5.92
C LEU A 39 10.31 -4.90 6.72
N MET A 40 8.98 -4.88 6.61
CA MET A 40 8.15 -3.89 7.30
C MET A 40 7.92 -4.24 8.77
N ARG A 41 8.00 -5.53 9.10
CA ARG A 41 7.89 -6.06 10.45
C ARG A 41 8.92 -5.46 11.41
N VAL A 42 10.17 -5.30 10.95
CA VAL A 42 11.23 -4.67 11.77
C VAL A 42 10.87 -3.23 12.19
N PHE A 43 10.15 -2.50 11.33
CA PHE A 43 9.75 -1.13 11.62
C PHE A 43 8.55 -1.08 12.55
N ILE A 44 7.52 -1.89 12.31
CA ILE A 44 6.28 -1.87 13.12
C ILE A 44 6.51 -2.42 14.54
N GLU A 45 7.40 -3.40 14.71
CA GLU A 45 7.76 -3.94 16.03
C GLU A 45 8.57 -2.95 16.88
N ARG A 46 9.25 -1.98 16.26
CA ARG A 46 9.95 -0.91 16.98
C ARG A 46 9.05 0.27 17.29
N SER A 47 8.26 0.71 16.29
CA SER A 47 7.30 1.79 16.46
C SER A 47 6.34 1.88 15.27
N GLU A 48 5.05 1.99 15.55
CA GLU A 48 4.01 2.23 14.56
C GLU A 48 4.24 3.55 13.81
N TRP A 49 4.79 4.55 14.49
CA TRP A 49 5.12 5.84 13.87
C TRP A 49 6.25 5.70 12.85
N LEU A 50 7.27 4.88 13.14
CA LEU A 50 8.36 4.61 12.21
C LEU A 50 7.85 3.83 10.99
N PHE A 51 6.98 2.84 11.22
CA PHE A 51 6.31 2.12 10.14
C PHE A 51 5.48 3.06 9.26
N CYS A 52 4.65 3.92 9.85
CA CYS A 52 3.86 4.91 9.14
C CYS A 52 4.74 5.87 8.33
N LEU A 53 5.87 6.31 8.89
CA LEU A 53 6.79 7.22 8.21
C LEU A 53 7.47 6.54 7.01
N VAL A 54 8.01 5.34 7.20
CA VAL A 54 8.69 4.59 6.13
C VAL A 54 7.69 4.20 5.04
N LYS A 55 6.53 3.67 5.40
CA LYS A 55 5.47 3.28 4.46
C LYS A 55 4.85 4.49 3.76
N GLY A 56 4.69 5.60 4.48
CA GLY A 56 4.25 6.87 3.91
C GLY A 56 5.27 7.42 2.90
N ALA A 57 6.56 7.38 3.24
CA ALA A 57 7.63 7.82 2.36
C ALA A 57 7.72 6.98 1.08
N THR A 58 7.50 5.66 1.16
CA THR A 58 7.46 4.81 -0.04
C THR A 58 6.24 5.09 -0.91
N LEU A 59 5.07 5.36 -0.33
CA LEU A 59 3.88 5.79 -1.09
C LEU A 59 4.10 7.13 -1.80
N VAL A 60 4.68 8.12 -1.11
CA VAL A 60 5.02 9.41 -1.72
C VAL A 60 6.07 9.24 -2.81
N GLY A 61 7.09 8.41 -2.59
CA GLY A 61 8.11 8.08 -3.59
C GLY A 61 7.50 7.43 -4.84
N ALA A 62 6.61 6.46 -4.65
CA ALA A 62 5.88 5.82 -5.74
C ALA A 62 5.00 6.80 -6.51
N TRP A 63 4.30 7.71 -5.81
CA TRP A 63 3.50 8.77 -6.43
C TRP A 63 4.37 9.70 -7.28
N LEU A 64 5.49 10.19 -6.74
CA LEU A 64 6.40 11.09 -7.46
C LEU A 64 7.01 10.40 -8.69
N ALA A 65 7.47 9.15 -8.55
CA ALA A 65 8.03 8.37 -9.64
C ALA A 65 7.00 8.15 -10.76
N MET A 66 5.78 7.72 -10.41
CA MET A 66 4.69 7.50 -11.37
C MET A 66 4.22 8.81 -12.01
N ARG A 67 4.15 9.91 -11.24
CA ARG A 67 3.80 11.25 -11.77
C ARG A 67 4.86 11.75 -12.76
N TRP A 68 6.13 11.53 -12.46
CA TRP A 68 7.22 11.88 -13.37
C TRP A 68 7.17 11.03 -14.65
N TYR A 69 6.98 9.72 -14.51
CA TYR A 69 6.92 8.79 -15.65
C TYR A 69 5.64 8.94 -16.48
N ALA A 70 4.54 9.40 -15.89
CA ALA A 70 3.28 9.65 -16.61
C ALA A 70 3.42 10.69 -17.73
N LYS A 71 4.45 11.55 -17.67
CA LYS A 71 4.79 12.48 -18.77
C LYS A 71 5.37 11.76 -20.00
N LYS A 72 5.97 10.58 -19.81
CA LYS A 72 6.54 9.75 -20.89
C LYS A 72 5.53 8.73 -21.41
N ASP A 73 4.91 7.96 -20.52
CA ASP A 73 3.91 6.96 -20.90
C ASP A 73 2.82 6.82 -19.82
N ILE A 74 1.65 7.38 -20.10
CA ILE A 74 0.50 7.32 -19.21
C ILE A 74 -0.20 5.95 -19.21
N ARG A 75 -0.11 5.19 -20.31
CA ARG A 75 -0.71 3.85 -20.42
C ARG A 75 0.05 2.85 -19.55
N PHE A 76 1.38 2.98 -19.51
CA PHE A 76 2.24 2.19 -18.64
C PHE A 76 1.92 2.43 -17.15
N VAL A 77 1.86 3.70 -16.73
CA VAL A 77 1.51 4.05 -15.34
C VAL A 77 0.13 3.53 -14.94
N ASN A 78 -0.83 3.59 -15.88
CA ASN A 78 -2.18 3.07 -15.64
C ASN A 78 -2.18 1.54 -15.45
N ARG A 79 -1.47 0.78 -16.29
CA ARG A 79 -1.33 -0.67 -16.12
C ARG A 79 -0.63 -1.03 -14.83
N LEU A 80 0.49 -0.37 -14.50
CA LEU A 80 1.21 -0.60 -13.25
C LEU A 80 0.33 -0.36 -12.03
N SER A 81 -0.45 0.72 -12.03
CA SER A 81 -1.37 1.03 -10.93
C SER A 81 -2.45 -0.05 -10.76
N TRP A 82 -3.00 -0.55 -11.88
CA TRP A 82 -3.98 -1.65 -11.84
C TRP A 82 -3.37 -2.97 -11.40
N VAL A 83 -2.19 -3.33 -11.93
CA VAL A 83 -1.46 -4.53 -11.51
C VAL A 83 -1.14 -4.46 -10.02
N GLY A 84 -0.67 -3.30 -9.53
CA GLY A 84 -0.41 -3.09 -8.12
C GLY A 84 -1.66 -3.21 -7.25
N ALA A 85 -2.79 -2.61 -7.67
CA ALA A 85 -4.05 -2.70 -6.95
C ALA A 85 -4.62 -4.12 -6.93
N VAL A 86 -4.59 -4.83 -8.07
CA VAL A 86 -5.04 -6.22 -8.18
C VAL A 86 -4.14 -7.16 -7.38
N ALA A 87 -2.82 -6.99 -7.46
CA ALA A 87 -1.88 -7.78 -6.68
C ALA A 87 -2.10 -7.58 -5.17
N TYR A 88 -2.29 -6.34 -4.74
CA TYR A 88 -2.60 -6.05 -3.34
C TYR A 88 -3.92 -6.69 -2.90
N LEU A 89 -4.99 -6.55 -3.68
CA LEU A 89 -6.28 -7.20 -3.37
C LEU A 89 -6.16 -8.73 -3.37
N ALA A 90 -5.40 -9.32 -4.28
CA ALA A 90 -5.18 -10.76 -4.33
C ALA A 90 -4.41 -11.26 -3.09
N ILE A 91 -3.37 -10.55 -2.67
CA ILE A 91 -2.62 -10.87 -1.44
C ILE A 91 -3.52 -10.71 -0.22
N TRP A 92 -4.28 -9.61 -0.15
CA TRP A 92 -5.17 -9.32 0.97
C TRP A 92 -6.30 -10.36 1.08
N THR A 93 -6.92 -10.72 -0.04
CA THR A 93 -7.97 -11.77 -0.07
C THR A 93 -7.41 -13.14 0.25
N ALA A 94 -6.24 -13.52 -0.29
CA ALA A 94 -5.57 -14.76 0.06
C ALA A 94 -5.24 -14.82 1.55
N TRP A 95 -4.73 -13.72 2.12
CA TRP A 95 -4.45 -13.64 3.54
C TRP A 95 -5.72 -13.67 4.40
N PHE A 96 -6.79 -12.98 3.99
CA PHE A 96 -8.06 -12.99 4.70
C PHE A 96 -8.71 -14.38 4.70
N ILE A 97 -8.67 -15.08 3.57
CA ILE A 97 -9.18 -16.45 3.45
C ILE A 97 -8.31 -17.42 4.25
N HIS A 98 -6.99 -17.30 4.21
CA HIS A 98 -6.09 -18.19 4.97
C HIS A 98 -6.10 -17.90 6.48
N GLY A 99 -6.14 -16.62 6.87
CA GLY A 99 -6.21 -16.17 8.26
C GLY A 99 -7.55 -16.47 8.91
N SER A 100 -8.66 -16.44 8.16
CA SER A 100 -9.98 -16.86 8.67
C SER A 100 -10.09 -18.37 8.90
N MET A 101 -9.18 -19.18 8.35
CA MET A 101 -9.09 -20.62 8.66
C MET A 101 -8.33 -20.93 9.96
N GLN A 102 -7.68 -19.93 10.60
CA GLN A 102 -6.96 -20.14 11.88
C GLN A 102 -7.79 -19.78 13.12
N THR A 103 -9.04 -19.34 12.95
CA THR A 103 -10.02 -19.18 14.04
C THR A 103 -11.05 -20.31 14.00
N VAL A 104 -10.64 -21.52 14.38
CA VAL A 104 -11.51 -22.58 14.93
C VAL A 104 -10.75 -23.31 16.02
#